data_AF-A0A924UQW0-F1
#
_entry.id   AF-A0A924UQW0-F1
#
_cell.length_a   1.000
_cell.length_b   1.000
_cell.length_c   1.000
_cell.angle_alpha   90.00
_cell.angle_beta   90.00
_cell.angle_gamma   90.00
#
_symmetry.space_group_name_H-M   'P 1'
#
loop_
_entity.id
_entity.type
_entity.pdbx_description
1 polymer ?
#
loop_
_entity_poly.entity_id
_entity_poly.type
_entity_poly.pdbx_seq_one_letter_code
_entity_poly.pdbx_strand_id
1 'polypeptide(L)'
;MNLRALVSVSGKPGLFKLIGQNKAGFILESLDDQKTKTVVNMSTSKMASLEDITVFGEDGDLKLVNIFENIKASTDIPDTKTANGDSLRNYFREVAPNHDEERVYVSDMKKIINWFSIIKELPLFNEDAPEPLAEGSVMGDNVAIKKPEHIQMLDKPKVTNAPAKSATRVSQKSK
;
A
#
# COMPACT_ATOMS: atom_id res chain seq x y z
N MET A 1 17.48 4.72 -7.16
CA MET A 1 16.37 5.59 -6.65
C MET A 1 15.84 5.00 -5.36
N ASN A 2 15.73 5.77 -4.28
CA ASN A 2 15.25 5.26 -2.99
C ASN A 2 13.75 5.50 -2.78
N LEU A 3 12.95 4.43 -2.74
CA LEU A 3 11.50 4.47 -2.48
C LEU A 3 11.13 3.95 -1.08
N ARG A 4 12.14 3.57 -0.29
CA ARG A 4 11.97 2.92 1.00
C ARG A 4 11.44 3.98 1.97
N ALA A 5 10.25 3.74 2.51
CA ALA A 5 9.43 4.68 3.29
C ALA A 5 8.48 5.63 2.52
N LEU A 6 8.39 5.55 1.20
CA LEU A 6 7.32 6.23 0.46
C LEU A 6 6.09 5.33 0.38
N VAL A 7 4.94 5.87 0.79
CA VAL A 7 3.67 5.14 0.85
C VAL A 7 2.55 5.93 0.17
N SER A 8 1.69 5.19 -0.51
CA SER A 8 0.40 5.68 -0.98
C SER A 8 -0.70 5.22 -0.03
N VAL A 9 -1.70 6.07 0.19
CA VAL A 9 -2.84 5.79 1.07
C VAL A 9 -4.11 5.81 0.24
N SER A 10 -4.86 4.71 0.24
CA SER A 10 -6.12 4.62 -0.49
C SER A 10 -7.11 5.68 -0.01
N GLY A 11 -7.70 6.43 -0.94
CA GLY A 11 -8.67 7.49 -0.66
C GLY A 11 -8.05 8.84 -0.27
N LYS A 12 -6.72 8.94 -0.15
CA LYS A 12 -6.02 10.21 0.00
C LYS A 12 -5.15 10.47 -1.23
N PRO A 13 -5.30 11.62 -1.91
CA PRO A 13 -4.45 11.97 -3.03
C PRO A 13 -3.02 12.28 -2.55
N GLY A 14 -2.06 12.12 -3.45
CA GLY A 14 -0.66 12.43 -3.19
C GLY A 14 0.15 11.24 -2.68
N LEU A 15 1.29 11.58 -2.10
CA LEU A 15 2.27 10.63 -1.60
C LEU A 15 2.69 11.03 -0.20
N PHE A 16 3.01 10.02 0.63
CA PHE A 16 3.34 10.24 2.02
C PHE A 16 4.64 9.53 2.37
N LYS A 17 5.41 10.13 3.28
CA LYS A 17 6.57 9.52 3.91
C LYS A 17 6.16 8.88 5.23
N LEU A 18 6.51 7.62 5.44
CA LEU A 18 6.33 6.95 6.71
C LEU A 18 7.38 7.45 7.71
N ILE A 19 6.93 8.09 8.80
CA ILE A 19 7.81 8.58 9.87
C ILE A 19 7.87 7.59 11.03
N GLY A 20 6.77 6.90 11.33
CA GLY A 20 6.73 5.93 12.42
C GLY A 20 5.36 5.32 12.64
N GLN A 21 5.22 4.58 13.73
CA GLN A 21 3.98 3.92 14.11
C GLN A 21 3.71 4.14 15.60
N ASN A 22 2.44 4.34 15.95
CA ASN A 22 1.96 4.38 17.33
C ASN A 22 0.76 3.42 17.48
N LYS A 23 0.17 3.36 18.68
CA LYS A 23 -0.99 2.50 18.96
C LYS A 23 -2.23 2.85 18.14
N ALA A 24 -2.36 4.09 17.67
CA ALA A 24 -3.48 4.56 16.88
C ALA A 24 -3.31 4.27 15.37
N GLY A 25 -2.08 4.09 14.89
CA GLY A 25 -1.79 3.79 13.49
C GLY A 25 -0.39 4.24 13.07
N PHE A 26 -0.22 4.43 11.76
CA PHE A 26 1.03 4.90 11.17
C PHE A 26 1.03 6.42 11.06
N ILE A 27 2.14 7.04 11.43
CA ILE A 27 2.35 8.48 11.34
C ILE A 27 3.02 8.75 10.00
N LEU A 28 2.27 9.43 9.13
CA LEU A 28 2.68 9.77 7.79
C LEU A 28 2.88 11.28 7.67
N GLU A 29 3.83 11.71 6.86
CA GLU A 29 4.02 13.10 6.47
C GLU A 29 3.73 13.23 4.98
N SER A 30 2.88 14.18 4.60
CA SER A 30 2.64 14.47 3.18
C SER A 30 3.92 14.98 2.52
N LEU A 31 4.12 14.60 1.26
CA LEU A 31 5.22 15.10 0.43
C LEU A 31 4.85 16.38 -0.33
N ASP A 32 3.87 17.12 0.18
CA ASP A 32 3.55 18.47 -0.29
C ASP A 32 4.41 19.52 0.43
N ASP A 33 4.34 20.77 -0.03
CA ASP A 33 5.03 21.90 0.60
C ASP A 33 4.62 22.11 2.07
N GLN A 34 3.43 21.63 2.46
CA GLN A 34 2.89 21.80 3.80
C GLN A 34 3.46 20.79 4.80
N LYS A 35 3.99 19.63 4.34
CA LYS A 35 4.56 18.56 5.18
C LYS A 35 3.66 18.20 6.36
N THR A 36 2.36 18.11 6.09
CA THR A 36 1.33 17.84 7.08
C THR A 36 1.46 16.43 7.61
N LYS A 37 1.51 16.29 8.93
CA LYS A 37 1.56 14.98 9.60
C LYS A 37 0.14 14.47 9.82
N THR A 38 -0.17 13.29 9.29
CA THR A 38 -1.46 12.62 9.44
C THR A 38 -1.26 11.22 10.01
N VAL A 39 -2.13 10.82 10.92
CA VAL A 39 -2.17 9.44 11.43
C VAL A 39 -3.17 8.63 10.60
N VAL A 40 -2.71 7.54 10.01
CA VAL A 40 -3.54 6.64 9.21
C VAL A 40 -3.69 5.31 9.95
N ASN A 41 -4.93 4.92 10.20
CA ASN A 41 -5.27 3.67 10.84
C ASN A 41 -5.41 2.56 9.78
N MET A 42 -4.74 1.42 10.00
CA MET A 42 -4.72 0.31 9.03
C MET A 42 -6.10 -0.37 8.88
N SER A 43 -6.97 -0.25 9.88
CA SER A 43 -8.34 -0.78 9.81
C SER A 43 -9.26 0.07 8.93
N THR A 44 -9.00 1.37 8.81
CA THR A 44 -9.84 2.29 8.04
C THR A 44 -9.31 2.57 6.64
N SER A 45 -8.00 2.43 6.44
CA SER A 45 -7.34 2.83 5.21
C SER A 45 -6.24 1.85 4.84
N LYS A 46 -6.22 1.46 3.56
CA LYS A 46 -5.16 0.62 3.01
C LYS A 46 -3.98 1.49 2.62
N MET A 47 -2.78 0.99 2.88
CA MET A 47 -1.53 1.63 2.51
C MET A 47 -0.71 0.68 1.65
N ALA A 48 0.00 1.23 0.67
CA ALA A 48 0.92 0.47 -0.17
C ALA A 48 2.25 1.21 -0.25
N SER A 49 3.34 0.50 0.08
CA SER A 49 4.71 0.98 -0.07
C SER A 49 5.07 1.02 -1.54
N LEU A 50 5.66 2.12 -2.02
CA LEU A 50 5.98 2.28 -3.44
C LEU A 50 7.02 1.30 -3.95
N GLU A 51 7.86 0.77 -3.07
CA GLU A 51 8.84 -0.27 -3.40
C GLU A 51 8.20 -1.62 -3.74
N ASP A 52 7.04 -1.92 -3.12
CA ASP A 52 6.34 -3.20 -3.27
C ASP A 52 5.26 -3.17 -4.35
N ILE A 53 4.91 -1.98 -4.86
CA ILE A 53 3.88 -1.83 -5.89
C ILE A 53 4.42 -2.39 -7.21
N THR A 54 3.64 -3.28 -7.79
CA THR A 54 3.83 -3.80 -9.14
C THR A 54 2.67 -3.39 -10.06
N VAL A 55 2.98 -3.36 -11.35
CA VAL A 55 2.03 -3.15 -12.43
C VAL A 55 1.89 -4.48 -13.17
N PHE A 56 0.67 -4.86 -13.51
CA PHE A 56 0.42 -6.07 -14.28
C PHE A 56 1.12 -5.97 -15.64
N GLY A 57 1.94 -6.97 -15.96
CA GLY A 57 2.51 -7.16 -17.28
C GLY A 57 1.96 -8.40 -17.96
N GLU A 58 2.24 -8.54 -19.25
CA GLU A 58 1.76 -9.65 -20.07
C GLU A 58 2.33 -11.00 -19.61
N ASP A 59 3.66 -11.05 -19.40
CA ASP A 59 4.38 -12.26 -18.99
C ASP A 59 4.69 -12.32 -17.48
N GLY A 60 4.50 -11.21 -16.76
CA GLY A 60 4.82 -11.10 -15.35
C GLY A 60 4.71 -9.67 -14.80
N ASP A 61 4.69 -9.58 -13.47
CA ASP A 61 4.54 -8.30 -12.78
C ASP A 61 5.77 -7.40 -12.94
N LEU A 62 5.52 -6.15 -13.36
CA LEU A 62 6.54 -5.12 -13.52
C LEU A 62 6.68 -4.31 -12.23
N LYS A 63 7.89 -4.21 -11.69
CA LYS A 63 8.14 -3.37 -10.50
C LYS A 63 8.03 -1.89 -10.85
N LEU A 64 7.39 -1.12 -9.98
CA LEU A 64 7.23 0.32 -10.16
C LEU A 64 8.57 1.06 -10.24
N VAL A 65 9.60 0.57 -9.55
CA VAL A 65 10.97 1.11 -9.60
C VAL A 65 11.49 1.17 -11.05
N ASN A 66 11.37 0.07 -11.80
CA ASN A 66 11.85 -0.02 -13.17
C ASN A 66 11.09 0.96 -14.09
N ILE A 67 9.78 1.10 -13.88
CA ILE A 67 8.95 2.04 -14.64
C ILE A 67 9.38 3.48 -14.35
N PHE A 68 9.67 3.82 -13.10
CA PHE A 68 10.19 5.14 -12.75
C PHE A 68 11.57 5.42 -13.33
N GLU A 69 12.45 4.43 -13.43
CA GLU A 69 13.73 4.58 -14.12
C GLU A 69 13.54 4.90 -15.61
N ASN A 70 12.62 4.21 -16.28
CA ASN A 70 12.28 4.50 -17.68
C ASN A 70 11.65 5.89 -17.84
N ILE A 71 10.78 6.30 -16.91
CA ILE A 71 10.21 7.66 -16.89
C ILE A 71 11.31 8.72 -16.66
N LYS A 72 12.32 8.42 -15.82
CA LYS A 72 13.47 9.31 -15.58
C LYS A 72 14.34 9.46 -16.83
N ALA A 73 14.49 8.39 -17.61
CA ALA A 73 15.22 8.42 -18.88
C ALA A 73 14.42 9.13 -19.99
N SER A 74 13.09 9.13 -19.89
CA SER A 74 12.23 9.87 -20.82
C SER A 74 12.26 11.37 -20.53
N THR A 75 12.34 12.17 -21.59
CA THR A 75 12.44 13.64 -21.48
C THR A 75 11.08 14.34 -21.50
N ASP A 76 10.03 13.67 -22.00
CA ASP A 76 8.71 14.27 -22.21
C ASP A 76 7.66 13.62 -21.31
N ILE A 77 7.54 14.10 -20.07
CA ILE A 77 6.56 13.58 -19.11
C ILE A 77 5.23 14.33 -19.33
N PRO A 78 4.16 13.65 -19.77
CA PRO A 78 2.88 14.29 -20.04
C PRO A 78 2.24 14.80 -18.74
N ASP A 79 1.61 15.98 -18.80
CA ASP A 79 0.87 16.51 -17.66
C ASP A 79 -0.43 15.71 -17.45
N THR A 80 -0.50 15.00 -16.31
CA THR A 80 -1.62 14.14 -15.93
C THR A 80 -2.98 14.86 -15.84
N LYS A 81 -3.00 16.19 -15.71
CA LYS A 81 -4.23 17.00 -15.62
C LYS A 81 -4.83 17.32 -16.97
N THR A 82 -4.00 17.50 -17.99
CA THR A 82 -4.40 17.98 -19.32
C THR A 82 -4.32 16.89 -20.39
N ALA A 83 -3.53 15.85 -20.16
CA ALA A 83 -3.34 14.78 -21.13
C ALA A 83 -4.60 13.93 -21.36
N ASN A 84 -4.87 13.65 -22.64
CA ASN A 84 -5.91 12.71 -23.06
C ASN A 84 -5.54 11.28 -22.65
N GLY A 85 -6.55 10.41 -22.46
CA GLY A 85 -6.36 9.01 -22.10
C GLY A 85 -5.50 8.25 -23.11
N ASP A 86 -5.65 8.52 -24.41
CA ASP A 86 -4.86 7.87 -25.46
C ASP A 86 -3.39 8.30 -25.43
N SER A 87 -3.12 9.58 -25.18
CA SER A 87 -1.76 10.10 -25.03
C SER A 87 -1.05 9.47 -23.83
N LEU A 88 -1.76 9.30 -22.72
CA LEU A 88 -1.23 8.63 -21.53
C LEU A 88 -0.94 7.16 -21.78
N ARG A 89 -1.80 6.45 -22.53
CA ARG A 89 -1.54 5.05 -22.91
C ARG A 89 -0.31 4.93 -23.81
N ASN A 90 -0.19 5.80 -24.81
CA ASN A 90 0.97 5.80 -25.71
C ASN A 90 2.27 6.06 -24.94
N TYR A 91 2.28 7.06 -24.06
CA TYR A 91 3.44 7.31 -23.20
C TYR A 91 3.74 6.13 -22.27
N PHE A 92 2.70 5.52 -21.68
CA PHE A 92 2.88 4.39 -20.78
C PHE A 92 3.45 3.16 -21.50
N ARG A 93 3.12 2.95 -22.79
CA ARG A 93 3.76 1.92 -23.64
C ARG A 93 5.25 2.17 -23.84
N GLU A 94 5.69 3.43 -23.92
CA GLU A 94 7.12 3.74 -24.06
C GLU A 94 7.89 3.44 -22.76
N VAL A 95 7.33 3.81 -21.61
CA VAL A 95 8.00 3.63 -20.32
C VAL A 95 7.80 2.25 -19.69
N ALA A 96 6.76 1.52 -20.10
CA ALA A 96 6.45 0.17 -19.64
C ALA A 96 5.96 -0.69 -20.83
N PRO A 97 6.84 -1.09 -21.76
CA PRO A 97 6.41 -1.77 -23.00
C PRO A 97 5.71 -3.12 -22.78
N ASN A 98 5.94 -3.79 -21.64
CA ASN A 98 5.39 -5.12 -21.36
C ASN A 98 4.18 -5.08 -20.42
N HIS A 99 3.53 -3.92 -20.23
CA HIS A 99 2.39 -3.79 -19.34
C HIS A 99 1.10 -4.35 -19.96
N ASP A 100 0.20 -4.87 -19.13
CA ASP A 100 -1.11 -5.37 -19.55
C ASP A 100 -2.11 -4.18 -19.70
N GLU A 101 -2.49 -3.87 -20.92
CA GLU A 101 -3.38 -2.74 -21.23
C GLU A 101 -4.84 -2.91 -20.78
N GLU A 102 -5.27 -4.16 -20.56
CA GLU A 102 -6.64 -4.47 -20.12
C GLU A 102 -6.77 -4.29 -18.61
N ARG A 103 -5.70 -4.61 -17.86
CA ARG A 103 -5.67 -4.50 -16.39
C ARG A 103 -5.19 -3.15 -15.90
N VAL A 104 -4.33 -2.47 -16.66
CA VAL A 104 -3.80 -1.17 -16.28
C VAL A 104 -4.70 -0.07 -16.85
N TYR A 105 -5.49 0.54 -15.96
CA TYR A 105 -6.39 1.61 -16.35
C TYR A 105 -5.66 2.96 -16.46
N VAL A 106 -6.23 3.88 -17.23
CA VAL A 106 -5.74 5.26 -17.38
C VAL A 106 -5.59 5.96 -16.02
N SER A 107 -6.46 5.65 -15.05
CA SER A 107 -6.38 6.18 -13.69
C SER A 107 -5.11 5.76 -12.96
N ASP A 108 -4.63 4.53 -13.18
CA ASP A 108 -3.40 4.03 -12.57
C ASP A 108 -2.17 4.63 -13.26
N MET A 109 -2.21 4.77 -14.59
CA MET A 109 -1.18 5.51 -15.34
C MET A 109 -1.04 6.94 -14.84
N LYS A 110 -2.15 7.67 -14.68
CA LYS A 110 -2.18 9.03 -14.12
C LYS A 110 -1.60 9.07 -12.72
N LYS A 111 -1.93 8.08 -11.88
CA LYS A 111 -1.44 7.98 -10.50
C LYS A 111 0.07 7.78 -10.46
N ILE A 112 0.61 6.87 -11.28
CA ILE A 112 2.04 6.57 -11.39
C ILE A 112 2.81 7.82 -11.86
N ILE A 113 2.37 8.48 -12.92
CA ILE A 113 3.03 9.68 -13.46
C ILE A 113 2.98 10.84 -12.44
N ASN A 114 1.86 11.00 -11.73
CA ASN A 114 1.74 12.01 -10.68
C ASN A 114 2.67 11.71 -9.50
N TRP A 115 2.81 10.44 -9.08
CA TRP A 115 3.80 10.07 -8.07
C TRP A 115 5.22 10.39 -8.53
N PHE A 116 5.59 10.02 -9.75
CA PHE A 116 6.90 10.39 -10.29
C PHE A 116 7.15 11.90 -10.25
N SER A 117 6.13 12.69 -10.61
CA SER A 117 6.21 14.16 -10.60
C SER A 117 6.41 14.75 -9.21
N ILE A 118 5.91 14.10 -8.15
CA ILE A 118 6.16 14.51 -6.76
C ILE A 118 7.58 14.10 -6.35
N ILE A 119 8.01 12.87 -6.65
CA ILE A 119 9.28 12.36 -6.13
C ILE A 119 10.47 13.00 -6.87
N LYS A 120 10.35 13.36 -8.17
CA LYS A 120 11.43 14.01 -8.93
C LYS A 120 11.89 15.35 -8.33
N GLU A 121 11.00 16.03 -7.59
CA GLU A 121 11.28 17.32 -6.95
C GLU A 121 11.98 17.15 -5.59
N LEU A 122 11.98 15.92 -5.04
CA LEU A 122 12.58 15.64 -3.75
C LEU A 122 14.09 15.40 -3.88
N PRO A 123 14.92 15.97 -2.98
CA PRO A 123 16.38 15.75 -2.98
C PRO A 123 16.76 14.27 -2.74
N LEU A 124 15.87 13.47 -2.14
CA LEU A 124 16.02 12.03 -1.92
C LEU A 124 15.94 11.18 -3.20
N PHE A 125 15.50 11.76 -4.32
CA PHE A 125 15.34 11.06 -5.60
C PHE A 125 16.67 10.61 -6.23
N ASN A 126 17.76 11.29 -5.88
CA ASN A 126 19.10 11.03 -6.41
C ASN A 126 20.03 10.32 -5.42
N GLU A 127 19.61 10.06 -4.19
CA GLU A 127 20.36 9.17 -3.30
C GLU A 127 20.07 7.72 -3.67
N ASP A 128 21.13 7.01 -4.07
CA ASP A 128 21.10 5.57 -4.22
C ASP A 128 20.77 4.91 -2.88
N ALA A 129 20.02 3.81 -2.92
CA ALA A 129 19.70 3.08 -1.70
C ALA A 129 21.02 2.71 -1.02
N PRO A 130 21.22 2.99 0.29
CA PRO A 130 22.35 2.39 0.98
C PRO A 130 22.21 0.88 0.81
N GLU A 131 23.28 0.24 0.34
CA GLU A 131 23.35 -1.21 0.14
C GLU A 131 22.76 -1.93 1.37
N PRO A 132 21.97 -3.00 1.20
CA PRO A 132 21.49 -3.77 2.32
C PRO A 132 22.71 -4.23 3.12
N LEU A 133 22.84 -3.73 4.35
CA LEU A 133 23.85 -4.19 5.29
C LEU A 133 23.78 -5.72 5.34
N ALA A 134 24.84 -6.32 4.82
CA ALA A 134 25.02 -7.76 4.77
C ALA A 134 24.71 -8.37 6.14
N GLU A 135 23.91 -9.43 6.12
CA GLU A 135 23.87 -10.40 7.19
C GLU A 135 25.29 -10.93 7.45
N GLY A 136 25.74 -10.87 8.70
CA GLY A 136 26.79 -11.76 9.20
C GLY A 136 27.80 -11.13 10.15
N SER A 137 27.92 -11.77 11.32
CA SER A 137 29.00 -11.70 12.34
C SER A 137 28.70 -10.75 13.51
N VAL A 138 28.62 -11.14 14.79
CA VAL A 138 29.15 -12.30 15.52
C VAL A 138 28.36 -12.60 16.81
N MET A 139 28.42 -13.87 17.23
CA MET A 139 28.02 -14.47 18.50
C MET A 139 28.55 -13.75 19.76
N GLY A 140 27.85 -13.95 20.89
CA GLY A 140 28.31 -13.60 22.23
C GLY A 140 27.34 -13.96 23.35
N ASP A 141 27.38 -15.22 23.75
CA ASP A 141 26.75 -15.97 24.86
C ASP A 141 26.37 -15.27 26.20
N ASN A 142 25.16 -15.58 26.71
CA ASN A 142 24.92 -16.23 28.03
C ASN A 142 23.41 -16.49 28.25
N VAL A 143 22.90 -17.71 28.06
CA VAL A 143 22.70 -18.82 29.04
C VAL A 143 21.51 -18.63 30.01
N ALA A 144 20.45 -19.41 29.72
CA ALA A 144 19.58 -20.22 30.60
C ALA A 144 18.78 -19.52 31.73
N ILE A 145 17.58 -19.94 32.18
CA ILE A 145 16.93 -21.24 32.39
C ILE A 145 15.40 -20.92 32.54
N LYS A 146 14.38 -21.60 32.00
CA LYS A 146 13.72 -22.85 32.49
C LYS A 146 12.48 -23.17 31.63
N LYS A 147 12.39 -24.43 31.16
CA LYS A 147 11.13 -25.16 30.84
C LYS A 147 10.42 -25.52 32.17
N PRO A 148 9.10 -25.75 32.23
CA PRO A 148 8.55 -27.05 31.77
C PRO A 148 7.16 -26.98 31.08
N GLU A 149 6.79 -28.09 30.45
CA GLU A 149 5.46 -28.45 29.95
C GLU A 149 4.51 -28.97 31.07
N HIS A 150 3.20 -29.04 30.72
CA HIS A 150 2.13 -29.89 31.30
C HIS A 150 1.40 -29.30 32.56
N ILE A 151 0.06 -29.21 32.74
CA ILE A 151 -1.09 -30.13 32.55
C ILE A 151 -2.46 -29.39 32.58
N GLN A 152 -3.34 -29.79 31.64
CA GLN A 152 -4.79 -30.14 31.66
C GLN A 152 -5.94 -29.28 32.27
N MET A 153 -7.01 -29.27 31.46
CA MET A 153 -8.45 -29.40 31.74
C MET A 153 -9.21 -28.25 32.41
N LEU A 154 -10.25 -27.77 31.71
CA LEU A 154 -11.61 -27.69 32.27
C LEU A 154 -12.64 -27.58 31.13
N ASP A 155 -13.44 -28.65 31.04
CA ASP A 155 -14.75 -28.73 30.41
C ASP A 155 -15.66 -27.53 30.70
N LYS A 156 -16.48 -27.13 29.70
CA LYS A 156 -17.92 -26.80 29.82
C LYS A 156 -18.54 -26.54 28.44
N PRO A 157 -19.87 -26.69 28.27
CA PRO A 157 -20.43 -27.63 27.30
C PRO A 157 -21.22 -26.99 26.14
N LYS A 158 -21.48 -27.83 25.13
CA LYS A 158 -22.41 -27.67 24.01
C LYS A 158 -23.85 -27.96 24.45
N VAL A 159 -24.79 -27.02 24.29
CA VAL A 159 -26.26 -27.23 24.10
C VAL A 159 -26.82 -25.96 23.41
N THR A 160 -26.98 -25.89 22.09
CA THR A 160 -28.21 -26.15 21.28
C THR A 160 -29.49 -25.49 21.81
N ASN A 161 -30.07 -24.54 21.02
CA ASN A 161 -31.45 -24.60 20.50
C ASN A 161 -31.93 -23.22 19.97
N ALA A 162 -31.97 -23.07 18.66
CA ALA A 162 -33.09 -22.45 17.93
C ALA A 162 -33.96 -23.62 17.41
N PRO A 163 -35.27 -23.52 17.12
CA PRO A 163 -35.96 -22.35 16.55
C PRO A 163 -37.39 -22.09 17.09
N ALA A 164 -37.97 -20.92 16.80
CA ALA A 164 -39.41 -20.72 16.90
C ALA A 164 -39.93 -20.06 15.61
N LYS A 165 -40.64 -20.85 14.80
CA LYS A 165 -41.54 -20.39 13.74
C LYS A 165 -42.98 -20.32 14.28
N SER A 166 -43.76 -19.45 13.64
CA SER A 166 -45.23 -19.40 13.51
C SER A 166 -46.09 -19.06 14.74
N ALA A 167 -46.86 -17.96 14.65
CA ALA A 167 -48.28 -18.00 14.28
C ALA A 167 -49.02 -16.67 14.61
N THR A 168 -49.64 -16.11 13.58
CA THR A 168 -50.87 -15.33 13.48
C THR A 168 -51.73 -15.14 14.75
N ARG A 169 -52.15 -13.89 15.05
CA ARG A 169 -53.56 -13.58 15.38
C ARG A 169 -53.92 -12.09 15.22
N VAL A 170 -54.99 -11.87 14.46
CA VAL A 170 -55.79 -10.65 14.28
C VAL A 170 -56.67 -10.38 15.51
N SER A 171 -56.78 -9.12 15.95
CA SER A 171 -57.98 -8.53 16.64
C SER A 171 -57.76 -7.01 16.79
N GLN A 172 -58.41 -6.15 16.00
CA GLN A 172 -59.74 -5.53 16.20
C GLN A 172 -59.89 -4.54 17.39
N LYS A 173 -59.99 -3.25 17.01
CA LYS A 173 -61.11 -2.30 17.26
C LYS A 173 -61.14 -1.39 18.51
N SER A 174 -61.52 -0.15 18.18
CA SER A 174 -62.18 0.91 18.98
C SER A 174 -61.23 1.81 19.78
N LYS A 175 -61.34 3.13 19.76
CA LYS A 175 -62.46 4.03 19.45
C LYS A 175 -61.91 5.39 19.02
#